data_AF-A0A9D6U7Z7-F1
#
_entry.id   AF-A0A9D6U7Z7-F1
#
_cell.length_a   1.000
_cell.length_b   1.000
_cell.length_c   1.000
_cell.angle_alpha   90.00
_cell.angle_beta   90.00
_cell.angle_gamma   90.00
#
_symmetry.space_group_name_H-M   'P 1'
#
loop_
_entity.id
_entity.type
_entity.pdbx_description
1 polymer ?
#
loop_
_entity_poly.entity_id
_entity_poly.type
_entity_poly.pdbx_seq_one_letter_code
_entity_poly.pdbx_strand_id
1 'polypeptide(L)'
;MSTNIWHYLENQFDNATKGSFKLMNTINADHFAKLQAQQSDPDIAALLARTTPAHDNYIDAYSVWFSARGIYKGETDRMENYVYELSSTKIKQWDAQIQMLYLEGTSDYIVILPNGRKPFNRGTMDDRISHLQSLADNLAAYPALAATMNDVIAFHTTLNDARDVQQQKEGLLNNASDLTETARRDIATMMYKNLGLLMDKYAANLNLVSNFWELSLLSSGSGAVAVPPPAPPPPATGIISITSDQSSISGMPLEIVISGNLSASGGTILATWESGVSNSANLTAGGTIVFQHVYPATGIKNITVTEVTAGVFGTISALQMPNVKAASITLGADLSSVTTFNFYGNNLSVSNVNDLLSQINAYGTSGGMLNISGGTMPVPDPAFPALIALRSRGWMVTTN
;
A
#
# COMPACT_ATOMS: atom_id res chain seq x y z
N MET A 1 -26.50 -37.34 1.00
CA MET A 1 -25.51 -38.38 0.65
C MET A 1 -24.26 -37.66 0.18
N SER A 2 -23.14 -37.76 0.89
CA SER A 2 -21.85 -37.26 0.38
C SER A 2 -21.38 -38.26 -0.69
N THR A 3 -21.52 -37.91 -1.96
CA THR A 3 -20.84 -38.64 -3.03
C THR A 3 -19.35 -38.49 -2.84
N ASN A 4 -18.67 -39.56 -2.43
CA ASN A 4 -17.21 -39.62 -2.47
C ASN A 4 -16.81 -39.54 -3.94
N ILE A 5 -16.43 -38.34 -4.38
CA ILE A 5 -15.83 -38.14 -5.69
C ILE A 5 -14.51 -38.92 -5.68
N TRP A 6 -14.22 -39.61 -6.78
CA TRP A 6 -12.97 -40.33 -6.93
C TRP A 6 -11.81 -39.33 -6.85
N HIS A 7 -10.84 -39.57 -5.97
CA HIS A 7 -9.77 -38.60 -5.67
C HIS A 7 -9.03 -38.04 -6.90
N TYR A 8 -8.88 -38.82 -7.97
CA TYR A 8 -8.25 -38.35 -9.23
C TYR A 8 -9.10 -37.36 -10.03
N LEU A 9 -10.40 -37.27 -9.75
CA LEU A 9 -11.32 -36.29 -10.35
C LEU A 9 -11.37 -34.97 -9.57
N GLU A 10 -10.72 -34.90 -8.41
CA GLU A 10 -10.68 -33.69 -7.60
C GLU A 10 -9.63 -32.71 -8.13
N ASN A 11 -9.98 -31.43 -8.17
CA ASN A 11 -9.01 -30.38 -8.48
C ASN A 11 -8.10 -30.15 -7.26
N GLN A 12 -6.96 -30.82 -7.24
CA GLN A 12 -5.99 -30.73 -6.14
C GLN A 12 -5.44 -29.31 -5.95
N PHE A 13 -5.34 -28.51 -7.01
CA PHE A 13 -4.91 -27.10 -6.91
C PHE A 13 -5.95 -26.26 -6.18
N ASP A 14 -7.23 -26.46 -6.49
CA ASP A 14 -8.32 -25.76 -5.81
C ASP A 14 -8.42 -26.18 -4.34
N ASN A 15 -8.37 -27.49 -4.08
CA ASN A 15 -8.45 -28.04 -2.73
C ASN A 15 -7.28 -27.60 -1.84
N ALA A 16 -6.04 -27.69 -2.33
CA ALA A 16 -4.85 -27.37 -1.55
C ALA A 16 -4.72 -25.86 -1.25
N THR A 17 -5.21 -25.01 -2.15
CA THR A 17 -5.05 -23.54 -2.03
C THR A 17 -6.27 -22.84 -1.44
N LYS A 18 -7.34 -23.58 -1.14
CA LYS A 18 -8.60 -23.01 -0.64
C LYS A 18 -8.35 -22.16 0.60
N GLY A 19 -8.79 -20.90 0.55
CA GLY A 19 -8.60 -19.93 1.65
C GLY A 19 -7.16 -19.41 1.81
N SER A 20 -6.25 -19.73 0.89
CA SER A 20 -4.86 -19.26 0.93
C SER A 20 -4.43 -18.65 -0.41
N PHE A 21 -4.69 -17.35 -0.56
CA PHE A 21 -4.22 -16.57 -1.71
C PHE A 21 -2.69 -16.57 -1.80
N LYS A 22 -1.99 -16.57 -0.66
CA LYS A 22 -0.52 -16.64 -0.64
C LYS A 22 -0.02 -17.94 -1.27
N LEU A 23 -0.62 -19.09 -0.90
CA LEU A 23 -0.21 -20.38 -1.43
C LEU A 23 -0.51 -20.48 -2.93
N MET A 24 -1.70 -20.05 -3.37
CA MET A 24 -2.00 -20.00 -4.80
C MET A 24 -0.99 -19.13 -5.55
N ASN A 25 -0.66 -17.95 -5.02
CA ASN A 25 0.31 -17.05 -5.67
C ASN A 25 1.67 -17.73 -5.87
N THR A 26 2.16 -18.44 -4.85
CA THR A 26 3.42 -19.18 -4.96
C THR A 26 3.37 -20.29 -6.01
N ILE A 27 2.34 -21.14 -5.99
CA ILE A 27 2.24 -22.28 -6.92
C ILE A 27 1.99 -21.81 -8.35
N ASN A 28 1.14 -20.79 -8.53
CA ASN A 28 0.86 -20.18 -9.84
C ASN A 28 2.14 -19.59 -10.46
N ALA A 29 2.90 -18.79 -9.69
CA ALA A 29 4.14 -18.19 -10.17
C ALA A 29 5.18 -19.24 -10.56
N ASP A 30 5.38 -20.27 -9.74
CA ASP A 30 6.29 -21.37 -10.03
C ASP A 30 5.90 -22.13 -11.31
N HIS A 31 4.62 -22.49 -11.44
CA HIS A 31 4.12 -23.18 -12.62
C HIS A 31 4.29 -22.38 -13.90
N PHE A 32 3.92 -21.11 -13.86
CA PHE A 32 3.99 -20.23 -15.02
C PHE A 32 5.43 -20.06 -15.49
N ALA A 33 6.38 -19.85 -14.57
CA ALA A 33 7.80 -19.80 -14.88
C ALA A 33 8.34 -21.11 -15.49
N LYS A 34 7.86 -22.27 -15.00
CA LYS A 34 8.24 -23.58 -15.54
C LYS A 34 7.69 -23.83 -16.94
N LEU A 35 6.48 -23.36 -17.26
CA LEU A 35 5.94 -23.37 -18.62
C LEU A 35 6.77 -22.47 -19.55
N GLN A 36 7.10 -21.25 -19.11
CA GLN A 36 7.94 -20.31 -19.87
C GLN A 36 9.32 -20.90 -20.20
N ALA A 37 9.96 -21.55 -19.22
CA ALA A 37 11.28 -22.16 -19.41
C ALA A 37 11.29 -23.28 -20.48
N GLN A 38 10.14 -23.90 -20.74
CA GLN A 38 10.00 -25.00 -21.70
C GLN A 38 9.18 -24.63 -22.95
N GLN A 39 8.96 -23.34 -23.19
CA GLN A 39 8.15 -22.85 -24.32
C GLN A 39 8.73 -23.16 -25.72
N SER A 40 9.95 -23.71 -25.81
CA SER A 40 10.50 -24.20 -27.07
C SER A 40 9.78 -25.45 -27.59
N ASP A 41 9.11 -26.19 -26.71
CA ASP A 41 8.19 -27.27 -27.07
C ASP A 41 6.82 -26.67 -27.47
N PRO A 42 6.31 -26.91 -28.69
CA PRO A 42 5.05 -26.34 -29.17
C PRO A 42 3.83 -26.64 -28.29
N ASP A 43 3.75 -27.83 -27.69
CA ASP A 43 2.63 -28.19 -26.83
C ASP A 43 2.69 -27.40 -25.52
N ILE A 44 3.89 -27.20 -24.97
CA ILE A 44 4.10 -26.40 -23.77
C ILE A 44 3.87 -24.91 -24.07
N ALA A 45 4.26 -24.42 -25.25
CA ALA A 45 3.94 -23.06 -25.69
C ALA A 45 2.42 -22.82 -25.75
N ALA A 46 1.66 -23.81 -26.25
CA ALA A 46 0.21 -23.76 -26.24
C ALA A 46 -0.37 -23.76 -24.82
N LEU A 47 0.21 -24.52 -23.88
CA LEU A 47 -0.13 -24.48 -22.46
C LEU A 47 0.17 -23.13 -21.81
N LEU A 48 1.30 -22.52 -22.14
CA LEU A 48 1.66 -21.20 -21.64
C LEU A 48 0.62 -20.17 -22.12
N ALA A 49 0.36 -20.11 -23.42
CA ALA A 49 -0.55 -19.13 -24.03
C ALA A 49 -1.97 -19.20 -23.44
N ARG A 50 -2.49 -20.39 -23.16
CA ARG A 50 -3.80 -20.55 -22.51
C ARG A 50 -3.80 -20.18 -21.01
N THR A 51 -2.65 -20.25 -20.35
CA THR A 51 -2.51 -20.01 -18.91
C THR A 51 -2.32 -18.53 -18.62
N THR A 52 -1.63 -17.80 -19.49
CA THR A 52 -1.32 -16.37 -19.35
C THR A 52 -2.52 -15.53 -18.92
N PRO A 53 -3.71 -15.58 -19.55
CA PRO A 53 -4.83 -14.72 -19.14
C PRO A 53 -5.29 -14.97 -17.70
N ALA A 54 -5.32 -16.24 -17.27
CA ALA A 54 -5.72 -16.58 -15.90
C ALA A 54 -4.62 -16.27 -14.88
N HIS A 55 -3.35 -16.40 -15.29
CA HIS A 55 -2.20 -16.02 -14.48
C HIS A 55 -2.20 -14.52 -14.21
N ASP A 56 -2.26 -13.70 -15.26
CA ASP A 56 -2.22 -12.24 -15.18
C ASP A 56 -3.39 -11.71 -14.35
N ASN A 57 -4.61 -12.18 -14.63
CA ASN A 57 -5.80 -11.82 -13.85
C ASN A 57 -5.66 -12.14 -12.36
N TYR A 58 -5.05 -13.29 -12.02
CA TYR A 58 -4.81 -13.65 -10.64
C TYR A 58 -3.77 -12.76 -9.96
N ILE A 59 -2.64 -12.46 -10.64
CA ILE A 59 -1.58 -11.60 -10.09
C ILE A 59 -2.13 -10.19 -9.84
N ASP A 60 -2.91 -9.65 -10.77
CA ASP A 60 -3.55 -8.34 -10.63
C ASP A 60 -4.52 -8.32 -9.44
N ALA A 61 -5.43 -9.29 -9.35
CA ALA A 61 -6.39 -9.39 -8.25
C ALA A 61 -5.67 -9.55 -6.89
N TYR A 62 -4.65 -10.40 -6.83
CA TYR A 62 -3.84 -10.62 -5.62
C TYR A 62 -3.14 -9.34 -5.15
N SER A 63 -2.58 -8.56 -6.08
CA SER A 63 -1.92 -7.28 -5.79
C SER A 63 -2.91 -6.26 -5.22
N VAL A 64 -4.10 -6.14 -5.83
CA VAL A 64 -5.18 -5.27 -5.35
C VAL A 64 -5.61 -5.66 -3.95
N TRP A 65 -5.84 -6.95 -3.68
CA TRP A 65 -6.19 -7.44 -2.35
C TRP A 65 -5.09 -7.17 -1.31
N PHE A 66 -3.83 -7.41 -1.67
CA PHE A 66 -2.71 -7.19 -0.76
C PHE A 66 -2.60 -5.72 -0.35
N SER A 67 -2.77 -4.81 -1.31
CA SER A 67 -2.81 -3.36 -1.06
C SER A 67 -4.01 -2.95 -0.20
N ALA A 68 -5.22 -3.40 -0.55
CA ALA A 68 -6.44 -3.12 0.22
C ALA A 68 -6.33 -3.58 1.67
N ARG A 69 -5.70 -4.74 1.90
CA ARG A 69 -5.44 -5.27 3.25
C ARG A 69 -4.49 -4.37 4.04
N GLY A 70 -3.45 -3.85 3.40
CA GLY A 70 -2.52 -2.90 4.02
C GLY A 70 -3.21 -1.60 4.43
N ILE A 71 -4.02 -1.04 3.53
CA ILE A 71 -4.80 0.19 3.78
C ILE A 71 -5.77 0.00 4.94
N TYR A 72 -6.58 -1.07 4.93
CA TYR A 72 -7.52 -1.34 6.01
C TYR A 72 -6.83 -1.49 7.38
N LYS A 73 -5.67 -2.15 7.41
CA LYS A 73 -4.88 -2.27 8.63
C LYS A 73 -4.41 -0.89 9.12
N GLY A 74 -3.90 -0.04 8.23
CA GLY A 74 -3.46 1.32 8.57
C GLY A 74 -4.60 2.17 9.17
N GLU A 75 -5.80 2.12 8.58
CA GLU A 75 -6.95 2.83 9.13
C GLU A 75 -7.44 2.24 10.45
N THR A 76 -7.32 0.92 10.65
CA THR A 76 -7.61 0.28 11.93
C THR A 76 -6.64 0.74 13.02
N ASP A 77 -5.34 0.78 12.74
CA ASP A 77 -4.33 1.28 13.67
C ASP A 77 -4.59 2.77 14.02
N ARG A 78 -4.98 3.58 13.02
CA ARG A 78 -5.37 4.98 13.24
C ARG A 78 -6.58 5.11 14.16
N MET A 79 -7.60 4.28 13.95
CA MET A 79 -8.79 4.24 14.80
C MET A 79 -8.45 3.83 16.24
N GLU A 80 -7.61 2.81 16.42
CA GLU A 80 -7.13 2.37 17.73
C GLU A 80 -6.38 3.48 18.46
N ASN A 81 -5.57 4.28 17.75
CA ASN A 81 -4.88 5.43 18.32
C ASN A 81 -5.86 6.50 18.88
N TYR A 82 -6.94 6.81 18.16
CA TYR A 82 -7.96 7.74 18.68
C TYR A 82 -8.70 7.18 19.90
N VAL A 83 -9.02 5.88 19.90
CA VAL A 83 -9.64 5.21 21.06
C VAL A 83 -8.68 5.17 22.26
N TYR A 84 -7.38 5.02 22.00
CA TYR A 84 -6.35 5.13 23.03
C TYR A 84 -6.26 6.57 23.57
N GLU A 85 -6.27 7.59 22.72
CA GLU A 85 -6.27 8.99 23.13
C GLU A 85 -7.50 9.34 23.99
N LEU A 86 -8.69 8.85 23.57
CA LEU A 86 -9.95 8.98 24.31
C LEU A 86 -9.80 8.51 25.75
N SER A 87 -9.35 7.26 25.92
CA SER A 87 -9.27 6.57 27.21
C SER A 87 -8.09 7.04 28.07
N SER A 88 -6.95 7.36 27.46
CA SER A 88 -5.74 7.72 28.19
C SER A 88 -5.71 9.19 28.62
N THR A 89 -6.24 10.10 27.79
CA THR A 89 -6.00 11.54 27.90
C THR A 89 -7.29 12.35 27.90
N LYS A 90 -8.06 12.32 26.81
CA LYS A 90 -9.19 13.24 26.59
C LYS A 90 -10.25 13.14 27.67
N ILE A 91 -10.68 11.93 28.03
CA ILE A 91 -11.70 11.77 29.07
C ILE A 91 -11.25 12.26 30.44
N LYS A 92 -9.95 12.22 30.74
CA LYS A 92 -9.42 12.73 32.01
C LYS A 92 -9.39 14.25 32.03
N GLN A 93 -9.08 14.88 30.89
CA GLN A 93 -9.11 16.33 30.74
C GLN A 93 -10.53 16.87 30.88
N TRP A 94 -11.50 16.26 30.21
CA TRP A 94 -12.90 16.68 30.31
C TRP A 94 -13.47 16.46 31.71
N ASP A 95 -13.19 15.33 32.35
CA ASP A 95 -13.58 15.07 33.74
C ASP A 95 -13.01 16.13 34.69
N ALA A 96 -11.73 16.50 34.55
CA ALA A 96 -11.13 17.57 35.35
C ALA A 96 -11.81 18.93 35.10
N GLN A 97 -12.14 19.26 33.85
CA GLN A 97 -12.86 20.50 33.51
C GLN A 97 -14.27 20.54 34.11
N ILE A 98 -14.99 19.42 34.08
CA ILE A 98 -16.31 19.29 34.71
C ILE A 98 -16.19 19.49 36.22
N GLN A 99 -15.20 18.85 36.86
CA GLN A 99 -15.00 18.91 38.31
C GLN A 99 -14.60 20.31 38.84
N MET A 100 -14.09 21.21 37.99
CA MET A 100 -13.87 22.61 38.40
C MET A 100 -15.17 23.35 38.75
N LEU A 101 -16.31 22.91 38.22
CA LEU A 101 -17.62 23.53 38.43
C LEU A 101 -18.58 22.62 39.21
N TYR A 102 -18.55 21.31 38.92
CA TYR A 102 -19.44 20.32 39.51
C TYR A 102 -18.62 19.17 40.07
N LEU A 103 -18.39 19.18 41.39
CA LEU A 103 -17.56 18.17 42.06
C LEU A 103 -18.15 16.76 41.92
N GLU A 104 -17.26 15.76 41.93
CA GLU A 104 -17.65 14.35 41.87
C GLU A 104 -18.67 14.01 42.99
N GLY A 105 -19.72 13.26 42.63
CA GLY A 105 -20.80 12.87 43.55
C GLY A 105 -21.91 13.91 43.74
N THR A 106 -21.78 15.11 43.18
CA THR A 106 -22.91 16.07 43.11
C THR A 106 -23.98 15.60 42.12
N SER A 107 -25.20 16.09 42.28
CA SER A 107 -26.31 15.75 41.38
C SER A 107 -25.99 16.10 39.92
N ASP A 108 -25.41 17.27 39.67
CA ASP A 108 -25.04 17.70 38.32
C ASP A 108 -23.91 16.86 37.72
N TYR A 109 -22.89 16.50 38.51
CA TYR A 109 -21.84 15.60 38.04
C TYR A 109 -22.39 14.24 37.62
N ILE A 110 -23.32 13.67 38.39
CA ILE A 110 -23.95 12.38 38.08
C ILE A 110 -24.80 12.47 36.82
N VAL A 111 -25.43 13.62 36.54
CA VAL A 111 -26.16 13.84 35.27
C VAL A 111 -25.19 13.88 34.09
N ILE A 112 -24.06 14.59 34.22
CA ILE A 112 -23.08 14.73 33.14
C ILE A 112 -22.36 13.40 32.87
N LEU A 113 -21.88 12.74 33.92
CA LEU A 113 -21.08 11.51 33.88
C LEU A 113 -21.67 10.43 34.82
N PRO A 114 -22.81 9.80 34.46
CA PRO A 114 -23.53 8.87 35.35
C PRO A 114 -22.72 7.64 35.76
N ASN A 115 -21.77 7.23 34.92
CA ASN A 115 -20.87 6.11 35.18
C ASN A 115 -19.39 6.55 35.29
N GLY A 116 -19.16 7.84 35.55
CA GLY A 116 -17.85 8.46 35.48
C GLY A 116 -17.17 8.20 34.14
N ARG A 117 -15.87 7.93 34.18
CA ARG A 117 -15.05 7.67 32.97
C ARG A 117 -15.13 6.24 32.45
N LYS A 118 -15.81 5.31 33.13
CA LYS A 118 -15.79 3.87 32.79
C LYS A 118 -16.26 3.57 31.35
N PRO A 119 -17.33 4.20 30.83
CA PRO A 119 -17.83 3.89 29.48
C PRO A 119 -16.85 4.22 28.36
N PHE A 120 -15.90 5.14 28.58
CA PHE A 120 -14.90 5.55 27.59
C PHE A 120 -13.64 4.65 27.60
N ASN A 121 -13.49 3.82 28.64
CA ASN A 121 -12.33 2.96 28.84
C ASN A 121 -12.60 1.48 28.49
N ARG A 122 -13.87 1.12 28.26
CA ARG A 122 -14.33 -0.26 28.10
C ARG A 122 -15.40 -0.33 27.01
N GLY A 123 -15.75 -1.55 26.59
CA GLY A 123 -16.70 -1.77 25.50
C GLY A 123 -16.05 -1.69 24.12
N THR A 124 -16.89 -1.89 23.11
CA THR A 124 -16.50 -1.82 21.69
C THR A 124 -16.18 -0.39 21.27
N MET A 125 -15.59 -0.21 20.09
CA MET A 125 -15.32 1.14 19.56
C MET A 125 -16.63 1.93 19.36
N ASP A 126 -17.65 1.26 18.82
CA ASP A 126 -18.95 1.87 18.53
C ASP A 126 -19.71 2.24 19.83
N ASP A 127 -19.56 1.44 20.90
CA ASP A 127 -20.10 1.82 22.23
C ASP A 127 -19.46 3.11 22.74
N ARG A 128 -18.12 3.23 22.63
CA ARG A 128 -17.38 4.41 23.10
C ARG A 128 -17.71 5.67 22.29
N ILE A 129 -17.89 5.52 20.98
CA ILE A 129 -18.43 6.58 20.11
C ILE A 129 -19.78 7.05 20.62
N SER A 130 -20.71 6.13 20.87
CA SER A 130 -22.05 6.47 21.34
C SER A 130 -22.01 7.20 22.70
N HIS A 131 -21.12 6.79 23.59
CA HIS A 131 -20.92 7.47 24.87
C HIS A 131 -20.36 8.89 24.75
N LEU A 132 -19.55 9.19 23.72
CA LEU A 132 -19.09 10.55 23.43
C LEU A 132 -20.26 11.46 23.04
N GLN A 133 -21.16 10.98 22.18
CA GLN A 133 -22.37 11.73 21.83
C GLN A 133 -23.23 12.00 23.07
N SER A 134 -23.44 10.99 23.91
CA SER A 134 -24.19 11.17 25.17
C SER A 134 -23.55 12.19 26.10
N LEU A 135 -22.21 12.23 26.18
CA LEU A 135 -21.51 13.23 26.98
C LEU A 135 -21.73 14.65 26.42
N ALA A 136 -21.65 14.83 25.11
CA ALA A 136 -21.95 16.11 24.47
C ALA A 136 -23.39 16.57 24.76
N ASP A 137 -24.36 15.67 24.63
CA ASP A 137 -25.78 15.95 24.90
C ASP A 137 -26.01 16.35 26.36
N ASN A 138 -25.37 15.64 27.30
CA ASN A 138 -25.47 15.97 28.72
C ASN A 138 -24.84 17.33 29.04
N LEU A 139 -23.71 17.68 28.41
CA LEU A 139 -23.03 18.95 28.62
C LEU A 139 -23.82 20.15 28.06
N ALA A 140 -24.72 19.95 27.09
CA ALA A 140 -25.51 21.02 26.48
C ALA A 140 -26.44 21.75 27.46
N ALA A 141 -26.84 21.08 28.56
CA ALA A 141 -27.65 21.69 29.61
C ALA A 141 -26.86 22.66 30.53
N TYR A 142 -25.52 22.73 30.39
CA TYR A 142 -24.63 23.44 31.30
C TYR A 142 -23.80 24.51 30.57
N PRO A 143 -24.30 25.76 30.44
CA PRO A 143 -23.64 26.82 29.65
C PRO A 143 -22.19 27.11 30.06
N ALA A 144 -21.86 26.95 31.35
CA ALA A 144 -20.51 27.15 31.86
C ALA A 144 -19.49 26.11 31.35
N LEU A 145 -19.96 24.98 30.81
CA LEU A 145 -19.14 23.92 30.22
C LEU A 145 -19.17 23.92 28.68
N ALA A 146 -19.65 24.99 28.03
CA ALA A 146 -19.77 25.05 26.57
C ALA A 146 -18.43 24.80 25.84
N ALA A 147 -17.31 25.24 26.41
CA ALA A 147 -15.98 24.97 25.84
C ALA A 147 -15.62 23.47 25.86
N THR A 148 -15.89 22.79 26.97
CA THR A 148 -15.70 21.33 27.11
C THR A 148 -16.63 20.57 26.16
N MET A 149 -17.90 20.99 26.07
CA MET A 149 -18.86 20.42 25.12
C MET A 149 -18.34 20.51 23.68
N ASN A 150 -17.82 21.66 23.27
CA ASN A 150 -17.30 21.84 21.91
C ASN A 150 -16.07 20.96 21.62
N ASP A 151 -15.16 20.76 22.58
CA ASP A 151 -14.03 19.83 22.41
C ASP A 151 -14.50 18.36 22.35
N VAL A 152 -15.49 17.97 23.16
CA VAL A 152 -16.11 16.64 23.08
C VAL A 152 -16.74 16.41 21.71
N ILE A 153 -17.52 17.38 21.20
CA ILE A 153 -18.14 17.30 19.87
C ILE A 153 -17.08 17.20 18.78
N ALA A 154 -16.05 18.03 18.81
CA ALA A 154 -14.98 18.00 17.80
C ALA A 154 -14.24 16.66 17.78
N PHE A 155 -13.96 16.11 18.96
CA PHE A 155 -13.33 14.80 19.08
C PHE A 155 -14.26 13.66 18.64
N HIS A 156 -15.54 13.72 18.99
CA HIS A 156 -16.56 12.78 18.51
C HIS A 156 -16.65 12.76 16.98
N THR A 157 -16.68 13.93 16.33
CA THR A 157 -16.64 14.04 14.86
C THR A 157 -15.39 13.40 14.29
N THR A 158 -14.21 13.71 14.83
CA THR A 158 -12.94 13.12 14.38
C THR A 158 -12.95 11.59 14.45
N LEU A 159 -13.50 11.05 15.54
CA LEU A 159 -13.52 9.61 15.80
C LEU A 159 -14.57 8.89 14.93
N ASN A 160 -15.72 9.53 14.66
CA ASN A 160 -16.70 9.03 13.68
C ASN A 160 -16.15 9.04 12.25
N ASP A 161 -15.53 10.14 11.83
CA ASP A 161 -14.95 10.24 10.47
C ASP A 161 -13.88 9.15 10.26
N ALA A 162 -13.05 8.90 11.27
CA ALA A 162 -12.06 7.82 11.24
C ALA A 162 -12.73 6.43 11.14
N ARG A 163 -13.81 6.21 11.90
CA ARG A 163 -14.58 4.96 11.86
C ARG A 163 -15.24 4.72 10.51
N ASP A 164 -15.84 5.76 9.91
CA ASP A 164 -16.47 5.70 8.59
C ASP A 164 -15.44 5.35 7.51
N VAL A 165 -14.27 6.00 7.54
CA VAL A 165 -13.17 5.68 6.61
C VAL A 165 -12.73 4.23 6.79
N GLN A 166 -12.52 3.76 8.02
CA GLN A 166 -12.15 2.38 8.29
C GLN A 166 -13.18 1.39 7.72
N GLN A 167 -14.48 1.61 7.96
CA GLN A 167 -15.57 0.76 7.43
C GLN A 167 -15.62 0.76 5.90
N GLN A 168 -15.42 1.92 5.26
CA GLN A 168 -15.31 1.99 3.80
C GLN A 168 -14.15 1.14 3.29
N LYS A 169 -12.99 1.17 3.96
CA LYS A 169 -11.83 0.34 3.57
C LYS A 169 -12.07 -1.15 3.82
N GLU A 170 -12.80 -1.50 4.87
CA GLU A 170 -13.25 -2.88 5.11
C GLU A 170 -14.09 -3.40 3.94
N GLY A 171 -15.04 -2.60 3.45
CA GLY A 171 -15.83 -2.92 2.26
C GLY A 171 -14.98 -3.13 1.00
N LEU A 172 -13.97 -2.27 0.78
CA LEU A 172 -13.03 -2.44 -0.33
C LEU A 172 -12.18 -3.72 -0.19
N LEU A 173 -11.73 -4.05 1.02
CA LEU A 173 -10.99 -5.29 1.29
C LEU A 173 -11.84 -6.52 0.99
N ASN A 174 -13.11 -6.52 1.39
CA ASN A 174 -14.04 -7.62 1.12
C ASN A 174 -14.23 -7.81 -0.39
N ASN A 175 -14.50 -6.73 -1.14
CA ASN A 175 -14.62 -6.79 -2.59
C ASN A 175 -13.34 -7.33 -3.26
N ALA A 176 -12.16 -6.86 -2.83
CA ALA A 176 -10.88 -7.33 -3.36
C ALA A 176 -10.64 -8.82 -3.02
N SER A 177 -11.08 -9.27 -1.84
CA SER A 177 -11.00 -10.68 -1.43
C SER A 177 -11.88 -11.57 -2.31
N ASP A 178 -13.10 -11.14 -2.62
CA ASP A 178 -14.03 -11.89 -3.49
C ASP A 178 -13.52 -11.99 -4.93
N LEU A 179 -12.98 -10.89 -5.48
CA LEU A 179 -12.31 -10.88 -6.78
C LEU A 179 -11.11 -11.82 -6.81
N THR A 180 -10.29 -11.79 -5.77
CA THR A 180 -9.11 -12.67 -5.66
C THR A 180 -9.50 -14.14 -5.54
N GLU A 181 -10.55 -14.48 -4.76
CA GLU A 181 -11.04 -15.86 -4.66
C GLU A 181 -11.61 -16.36 -5.99
N THR A 182 -12.29 -15.49 -6.75
CA THR A 182 -12.77 -15.81 -8.10
C THR A 182 -11.59 -16.12 -9.02
N ALA A 183 -10.61 -15.22 -9.09
CA ALA A 183 -9.41 -15.42 -9.91
C ALA A 183 -8.61 -16.65 -9.47
N ARG A 184 -8.55 -16.93 -8.16
CA ARG A 184 -7.90 -18.12 -7.59
C ARG A 184 -8.51 -19.42 -8.14
N ARG A 185 -9.84 -19.49 -8.21
CA ARG A 185 -10.56 -20.65 -8.75
C ARG A 185 -10.33 -20.82 -10.25
N ASP A 186 -10.27 -19.71 -10.99
CA ASP A 186 -10.01 -19.72 -12.42
C ASP A 186 -8.62 -20.25 -12.75
N ILE A 187 -7.59 -19.73 -12.06
CA ILE A 187 -6.22 -20.23 -12.25
C ILE A 187 -6.08 -21.66 -11.74
N ALA A 188 -6.68 -22.04 -10.61
CA ALA A 188 -6.69 -23.43 -10.13
C ALA A 188 -7.32 -24.38 -11.16
N THR A 189 -8.40 -23.97 -11.81
CA THR A 189 -9.06 -24.74 -12.87
C THR A 189 -8.17 -24.84 -14.10
N MET A 190 -7.47 -23.77 -14.46
CA MET A 190 -6.52 -23.79 -15.58
C MET A 190 -5.35 -24.74 -15.30
N MET A 191 -4.77 -24.68 -14.09
CA MET A 191 -3.70 -25.57 -13.64
C MET A 191 -4.13 -27.04 -13.68
N TYR A 192 -5.36 -27.35 -13.29
CA TYR A 192 -5.93 -28.69 -13.40
C TYR A 192 -6.09 -29.15 -14.86
N LYS A 193 -6.53 -28.27 -15.76
CA LYS A 193 -6.60 -28.58 -17.20
C LYS A 193 -5.21 -28.81 -17.79
N ASN A 194 -4.21 -28.02 -17.37
CA ASN A 194 -2.83 -28.21 -17.79
C ASN A 194 -2.26 -29.53 -17.31
N LEU A 195 -2.56 -29.95 -16.08
CA LEU A 195 -2.17 -31.26 -15.55
C LEU A 195 -2.65 -32.39 -16.46
N GLY A 196 -3.90 -32.37 -16.90
CA GLY A 196 -4.43 -33.38 -17.82
C GLY A 196 -3.66 -33.46 -19.14
N LEU A 197 -3.31 -32.33 -19.74
CA LEU A 197 -2.53 -32.29 -20.99
C LEU A 197 -1.07 -32.69 -20.79
N LEU A 198 -0.46 -32.33 -19.66
CA LEU A 198 0.89 -32.76 -19.31
C LEU A 198 0.94 -34.29 -19.07
N MET A 199 -0.09 -34.86 -18.45
CA MET A 199 -0.22 -36.31 -18.27
C MET A 199 -0.36 -37.05 -19.61
N ASP A 200 -1.10 -36.49 -20.57
CA ASP A 200 -1.22 -37.04 -21.92
C ASP A 200 0.12 -36.98 -22.68
N LYS A 201 0.77 -35.81 -22.70
CA LYS A 201 2.06 -35.60 -23.38
C LYS A 201 3.18 -36.49 -22.82
N TYR A 202 3.25 -36.63 -21.50
CA TYR A 202 4.29 -37.40 -20.82
C TYR A 202 3.81 -38.78 -20.35
N ALA A 203 2.82 -39.38 -21.01
CA ALA A 203 2.23 -40.66 -20.59
C ALA A 203 3.26 -41.80 -20.39
N ALA A 204 4.35 -41.80 -21.18
CA ALA A 204 5.43 -42.78 -21.05
C ALA A 204 6.37 -42.53 -19.86
N ASN A 205 6.41 -41.30 -19.32
CA ASN A 205 7.26 -40.92 -18.20
C ASN A 205 6.59 -39.83 -17.34
N LEU A 206 5.66 -40.25 -16.48
CA LEU A 206 4.86 -39.36 -15.64
C LEU A 206 5.69 -38.52 -14.65
N ASN A 207 6.92 -38.93 -14.32
CA ASN A 207 7.81 -38.15 -13.47
C ASN A 207 8.22 -36.81 -14.11
N LEU A 208 8.09 -36.66 -15.43
CA LEU A 208 8.35 -35.37 -16.08
C LEU A 208 7.24 -34.34 -15.80
N VAL A 209 6.04 -34.77 -15.42
CA VAL A 209 4.94 -33.87 -15.05
C VAL A 209 5.26 -33.09 -13.77
N SER A 210 6.00 -33.68 -12.82
CA SER A 210 6.39 -32.98 -11.59
C SER A 210 7.36 -31.82 -11.85
N ASN A 211 8.02 -31.76 -13.01
CA ASN A 211 8.90 -30.63 -13.34
C ASN A 211 8.12 -29.31 -13.53
N PHE A 212 6.78 -29.37 -13.64
CA PHE A 212 5.91 -28.21 -13.83
C PHE A 212 5.25 -27.72 -12.53
N TRP A 213 5.50 -28.39 -11.40
CA TRP A 213 4.86 -28.08 -10.11
C TRP A 213 5.76 -28.40 -8.93
N GLU A 214 5.78 -27.55 -7.92
CA GLU A 214 6.36 -27.93 -6.63
C GLU A 214 5.36 -28.77 -5.82
N LEU A 215 5.38 -30.10 -6.01
CA LEU A 215 4.41 -31.02 -5.40
C LEU A 215 4.45 -31.03 -3.85
N SER A 216 5.56 -30.60 -3.23
CA SER A 216 5.65 -30.44 -1.78
C SER A 216 4.67 -29.37 -1.23
N LEU A 217 4.37 -28.34 -2.04
CA LEU A 217 3.41 -27.29 -1.70
C LEU A 217 1.95 -27.76 -1.83
N LEU A 218 1.68 -28.79 -2.63
CA LEU A 218 0.34 -29.36 -2.84
C LEU A 218 0.02 -30.49 -1.86
N SER A 219 1.04 -31.27 -1.45
CA SER A 219 0.88 -32.44 -0.58
C SER A 219 0.80 -32.13 0.92
N SER A 220 1.21 -30.94 1.34
CA SER A 220 1.15 -30.50 2.75
C SER A 220 -0.25 -30.05 3.22
N GLY A 221 -1.27 -30.17 2.36
CA GLY A 221 -2.64 -29.71 2.60
C GLY A 221 -3.45 -30.40 3.70
N SER A 222 -2.88 -31.29 4.54
CA SER A 222 -3.60 -31.95 5.65
C SER A 222 -3.11 -31.61 7.05
N GLY A 223 -2.19 -30.66 7.21
CA GLY A 223 -1.64 -30.32 8.53
C GLY A 223 -1.04 -28.93 8.57
N ALA A 224 -1.88 -27.90 8.49
CA ALA A 224 -1.49 -26.59 9.00
C ALA A 224 -1.41 -26.70 10.54
N VAL A 225 -0.27 -27.19 11.04
CA VAL A 225 0.26 -26.70 12.32
C VAL A 225 0.15 -25.19 12.20
N ALA A 226 -0.57 -24.55 13.14
CA ALA A 226 -0.68 -23.11 13.20
C ALA A 226 0.73 -22.53 13.09
N VAL A 227 1.08 -22.07 11.90
CA VAL A 227 2.31 -21.31 11.70
C VAL A 227 2.09 -20.10 12.59
N PRO A 228 2.97 -19.84 13.57
CA PRO A 228 2.85 -18.64 14.38
C PRO A 228 2.66 -17.46 13.41
N PRO A 229 1.80 -16.48 13.76
CA PRO A 229 1.47 -15.38 12.87
C PRO A 229 2.75 -14.94 12.19
N PRO A 230 2.83 -14.96 10.84
CA PRO A 230 4.06 -14.61 10.16
C PRO A 230 4.52 -13.30 10.78
N ALA A 231 5.79 -13.26 11.21
CA ALA A 231 6.38 -12.07 11.79
C ALA A 231 5.87 -10.88 10.99
N PRO A 232 5.37 -9.82 11.66
CA PRO A 232 4.71 -8.71 10.99
C PRO A 232 5.50 -8.38 9.74
N PRO A 233 4.85 -8.32 8.55
CA PRO A 233 5.56 -8.09 7.31
C PRO A 233 6.52 -6.92 7.55
N PRO A 234 7.77 -7.01 7.05
CA PRO A 234 8.71 -5.91 7.18
C PRO A 234 7.98 -4.62 6.87
N PRO A 235 8.18 -3.54 7.67
CA PRO A 235 7.50 -2.27 7.46
C PRO A 235 7.45 -1.96 5.97
N ALA A 236 6.27 -1.54 5.49
CA ALA A 236 6.01 -1.34 4.07
C ALA A 236 7.18 -0.57 3.46
N THR A 237 7.95 -1.24 2.61
CA THR A 237 9.14 -0.66 2.00
C THR A 237 8.67 0.51 1.14
N GLY A 238 9.21 1.70 1.37
CA GLY A 238 8.94 2.86 0.53
C GLY A 238 9.17 2.53 -0.95
N ILE A 239 8.20 2.90 -1.81
CA ILE A 239 8.28 2.70 -3.26
C ILE A 239 8.13 4.05 -3.97
N ILE A 240 9.05 4.36 -4.88
CA ILE A 240 8.90 5.42 -5.88
C ILE A 240 8.60 4.74 -7.22
N SER A 241 7.48 5.08 -7.84
CA SER A 241 7.10 4.57 -9.16
C SER A 241 7.09 5.69 -10.18
N ILE A 242 7.71 5.45 -11.33
CA ILE A 242 7.83 6.43 -12.41
C ILE A 242 7.38 5.75 -13.70
N THR A 243 6.41 6.36 -14.38
CA THR A 243 6.09 6.03 -15.76
C THR A 243 6.72 7.07 -16.66
N SER A 244 7.60 6.64 -17.54
CA SER A 244 8.43 7.46 -18.41
C SER A 244 8.00 7.29 -19.86
N ASP A 245 7.85 8.40 -20.59
CA ASP A 245 7.54 8.38 -22.02
C ASP A 245 8.82 8.54 -22.86
N GLN A 246 9.36 7.41 -23.32
CA GLN A 246 10.56 7.34 -24.15
C GLN A 246 10.27 7.42 -25.64
N SER A 247 9.06 7.81 -26.06
CA SER A 247 8.67 7.84 -27.48
C SER A 247 9.50 8.83 -28.30
N SER A 248 10.14 9.82 -27.66
CA SER A 248 10.91 10.88 -28.32
C SER A 248 12.42 10.87 -28.06
N ILE A 249 12.94 9.95 -27.23
CA ILE A 249 14.35 9.98 -26.77
C ILE A 249 15.08 8.63 -26.80
N SER A 250 14.81 7.81 -27.82
CA SER A 250 15.46 6.51 -27.99
C SER A 250 16.99 6.56 -27.81
N GLY A 251 17.54 5.68 -26.97
CA GLY A 251 18.99 5.54 -26.79
C GLY A 251 19.64 6.59 -25.88
N MET A 252 18.88 7.50 -25.26
CA MET A 252 19.43 8.37 -24.21
C MET A 252 19.38 7.68 -22.84
N PRO A 253 20.38 7.89 -21.97
CA PRO A 253 20.33 7.39 -20.60
C PRO A 253 19.26 8.13 -19.80
N LEU A 254 18.37 7.36 -19.19
CA LEU A 254 17.56 7.81 -18.08
C LEU A 254 18.40 7.86 -16.83
N GLU A 255 18.17 8.88 -16.00
CA GLU A 255 18.95 9.11 -14.80
C GLU A 255 18.05 9.44 -13.61
N ILE A 256 18.28 8.74 -12.50
CA ILE A 256 17.67 9.03 -11.20
C ILE A 256 18.80 9.26 -10.20
N VAL A 257 18.82 10.45 -9.60
CA VAL A 257 19.83 10.87 -8.63
C VAL A 257 19.19 10.95 -7.26
N ILE A 258 19.77 10.28 -6.28
CA ILE A 258 19.30 10.25 -4.89
C ILE A 258 20.44 10.68 -3.99
N SER A 259 20.24 11.73 -3.19
CA SER A 259 21.22 12.19 -2.21
C SER A 259 20.74 11.97 -0.79
N GLY A 260 21.64 11.54 0.10
CA GLY A 260 21.36 11.33 1.51
C GLY A 260 21.52 12.60 2.33
N ASN A 261 20.88 12.66 3.49
CA ASN A 261 21.20 13.68 4.49
C ASN A 261 22.55 13.36 5.17
N LEU A 262 23.16 14.36 5.81
CA LEU A 262 24.44 14.20 6.51
C LEU A 262 24.34 13.27 7.74
N SER A 263 23.12 12.99 8.21
CA SER A 263 22.84 12.12 9.35
C SER A 263 22.39 10.71 8.95
N ALA A 264 22.49 10.33 7.68
CA ALA A 264 21.98 9.05 7.20
C ALA A 264 22.84 7.92 7.80
N SER A 265 22.21 6.93 8.42
CA SER A 265 22.88 5.71 8.91
C SER A 265 23.38 4.80 7.77
N GLY A 266 23.12 5.21 6.53
CA GLY A 266 23.32 4.44 5.32
C GLY A 266 22.27 3.37 5.11
N GLY A 267 22.14 2.89 3.87
CA GLY A 267 21.20 1.83 3.50
C GLY A 267 21.19 1.54 2.00
N THR A 268 20.71 0.36 1.62
CA THR A 268 20.68 -0.06 0.21
C THR A 268 19.36 0.35 -0.46
N ILE A 269 19.47 0.94 -1.64
CA ILE A 269 18.34 1.29 -2.53
C ILE A 269 18.48 0.46 -3.81
N LEU A 270 17.36 -0.01 -4.34
CA LEU A 270 17.27 -0.79 -5.58
C LEU A 270 16.39 -0.06 -6.60
N ALA A 271 16.94 0.24 -7.77
CA ALA A 271 16.18 0.66 -8.94
C ALA A 271 15.94 -0.55 -9.85
N THR A 272 14.67 -0.80 -10.18
CA THR A 272 14.20 -1.83 -11.12
C THR A 272 13.63 -1.15 -12.35
N TRP A 273 14.11 -1.55 -13.52
CA TRP A 273 13.70 -1.03 -14.82
C TRP A 273 12.71 -2.01 -15.47
N GLU A 274 11.81 -1.54 -16.35
CA GLU A 274 10.81 -2.35 -17.06
C GLU A 274 11.44 -3.56 -17.79
N SER A 275 12.70 -3.41 -18.24
CA SER A 275 13.46 -4.47 -18.90
C SER A 275 13.82 -5.66 -17.98
N GLY A 276 13.47 -5.60 -16.69
CA GLY A 276 13.87 -6.56 -15.66
C GLY A 276 15.28 -6.33 -15.11
N VAL A 277 16.03 -5.38 -15.69
CA VAL A 277 17.33 -4.97 -15.17
C VAL A 277 17.13 -4.29 -13.81
N SER A 278 18.01 -4.60 -12.86
CA SER A 278 18.00 -3.96 -11.55
C SER A 278 19.39 -3.50 -11.15
N ASN A 279 19.48 -2.34 -10.51
CA ASN A 279 20.72 -1.76 -9.99
C ASN A 279 20.52 -1.42 -8.52
N SER A 280 21.41 -1.92 -7.65
CA SER A 280 21.41 -1.58 -6.23
C SER A 280 22.62 -0.71 -5.88
N ALA A 281 22.44 0.25 -4.99
CA ALA A 281 23.54 1.05 -4.45
C ALA A 281 23.30 1.40 -2.98
N ASN A 282 24.39 1.59 -2.23
CA ASN A 282 24.33 1.99 -0.84
C ASN A 282 24.36 3.52 -0.74
N LEU A 283 23.35 4.10 -0.12
CA LEU A 283 23.31 5.50 0.23
C LEU A 283 24.18 5.67 1.48
N THR A 284 25.11 6.62 1.45
CA THR A 284 25.94 6.97 2.62
C THR A 284 25.53 8.35 3.14
N ALA A 285 25.95 8.70 4.35
CA ALA A 285 25.76 10.03 4.92
C ALA A 285 26.30 11.13 3.98
N GLY A 286 25.43 11.99 3.48
CA GLY A 286 25.76 13.02 2.49
C GLY A 286 26.16 12.50 1.10
N GLY A 287 26.09 11.18 0.88
CA GLY A 287 26.43 10.55 -0.39
C GLY A 287 25.35 10.76 -1.45
N THR A 288 25.74 10.55 -2.71
CA THR A 288 24.83 10.60 -3.85
C THR A 288 24.93 9.29 -4.63
N ILE A 289 23.77 8.70 -4.91
CA ILE A 289 23.60 7.58 -5.83
C ILE A 289 23.10 8.12 -7.17
N VAL A 290 23.63 7.56 -8.25
CA VAL A 290 23.14 7.80 -9.60
C VAL A 290 22.76 6.46 -10.21
N PHE A 291 21.47 6.27 -10.51
CA PHE A 291 20.98 5.14 -11.28
C PHE A 291 20.79 5.56 -12.73
N GLN A 292 21.40 4.81 -13.65
CA GLN A 292 21.29 5.07 -15.08
C GLN A 292 20.87 3.82 -15.86
N HIS A 293 20.02 4.01 -16.86
CA HIS A 293 19.63 2.94 -17.79
C HIS A 293 19.30 3.49 -19.17
N VAL A 294 19.67 2.75 -20.20
CA VAL A 294 19.37 3.10 -21.60
C VAL A 294 18.38 2.08 -22.13
N TYR A 295 17.19 2.54 -22.50
CA TYR A 295 16.23 1.69 -23.20
C TYR A 295 16.54 1.65 -24.70
N PRO A 296 16.76 0.46 -25.29
CA PRO A 296 17.02 0.35 -26.72
C PRO A 296 15.77 0.57 -27.57
N ALA A 297 14.59 0.34 -26.99
CA ALA A 297 13.30 0.53 -27.64
C ALA A 297 12.55 1.74 -27.06
N THR A 298 11.86 2.47 -27.94
CA THR A 298 10.94 3.56 -27.57
C THR A 298 9.69 3.03 -26.86
N GLY A 299 8.89 3.95 -26.33
CA GLY A 299 7.58 3.66 -25.73
C GLY A 299 7.50 4.06 -24.26
N ILE A 300 6.42 3.63 -23.60
CA ILE A 300 6.21 3.88 -22.18
C ILE A 300 7.04 2.88 -21.37
N LYS A 301 7.75 3.39 -20.36
CA LYS A 301 8.66 2.61 -19.50
C LYS A 301 8.32 2.80 -18.03
N ASN A 302 8.19 1.71 -17.30
CA ASN A 302 7.98 1.74 -15.86
C ASN A 302 9.31 1.57 -15.12
N ILE A 303 9.51 2.37 -14.08
CA ILE A 303 10.70 2.33 -13.25
C ILE A 303 10.24 2.34 -11.81
N THR A 304 10.80 1.45 -11.00
CA THR A 304 10.48 1.34 -9.59
C THR A 304 11.75 1.48 -8.78
N VAL A 305 11.79 2.42 -7.84
CA VAL A 305 12.85 2.53 -6.85
C VAL A 305 12.29 2.07 -5.52
N THR A 306 12.95 1.10 -4.90
CA THR A 306 12.54 0.50 -3.64
C THR A 306 13.69 0.58 -2.64
N GLU A 307 13.37 0.71 -1.37
CA GLU A 307 14.35 0.48 -0.33
C GLU A 307 14.57 -1.02 -0.09
N VAL A 308 15.84 -1.42 -0.06
CA VAL A 308 16.25 -2.78 0.37
C VAL A 308 16.52 -2.77 1.87
N THR A 309 17.08 -1.67 2.39
CA THR A 309 17.19 -1.42 3.82
C THR A 309 16.01 -0.56 4.27
N ALA A 310 15.13 -1.13 5.09
CA ALA A 310 13.93 -0.44 5.57
C ALA A 310 14.24 0.91 6.23
N GLY A 311 13.47 1.94 5.89
CA GLY A 311 13.59 3.30 6.39
C GLY A 311 14.70 4.15 5.76
N VAL A 312 15.47 3.62 4.79
CA VAL A 312 16.51 4.41 4.11
C VAL A 312 15.91 5.60 3.34
N PHE A 313 14.67 5.49 2.85
CA PHE A 313 13.98 6.60 2.19
C PHE A 313 13.80 7.81 3.12
N GLY A 314 13.58 7.56 4.41
CA GLY A 314 13.52 8.59 5.45
C GLY A 314 14.83 9.34 5.66
N THR A 315 15.93 8.93 5.02
CA THR A 315 17.24 9.59 5.08
C THR A 315 17.60 10.35 3.81
N ILE A 316 16.76 10.30 2.76
CA ILE A 316 16.99 11.02 1.50
C ILE A 316 16.78 12.52 1.72
N SER A 317 17.72 13.34 1.24
CA SER A 317 17.67 14.80 1.27
C SER A 317 17.27 15.41 -0.07
N ALA A 318 17.63 14.76 -1.19
CA ALA A 318 17.28 15.20 -2.53
C ALA A 318 16.94 14.05 -3.48
N LEU A 319 15.94 14.26 -4.33
CA LEU A 319 15.56 13.38 -5.42
C LEU A 319 15.56 14.17 -6.73
N GLN A 320 16.34 13.72 -7.71
CA GLN A 320 16.47 14.41 -9.00
C GLN A 320 16.31 13.44 -10.17
N MET A 321 15.65 13.91 -11.22
CA MET A 321 15.35 13.17 -12.45
C MET A 321 15.62 14.07 -13.65
N PRO A 322 16.88 14.25 -14.06
CA PRO A 322 17.24 15.26 -15.06
C PRO A 322 16.81 14.92 -16.49
N ASN A 323 16.60 13.64 -16.81
CA ASN A 323 16.31 13.20 -18.17
C ASN A 323 15.28 12.06 -18.25
N VAL A 324 14.30 12.00 -17.34
CA VAL A 324 13.40 10.83 -17.24
C VAL A 324 12.19 10.91 -18.17
N LYS A 325 11.82 12.08 -18.72
CA LYS A 325 10.58 12.24 -19.50
C LYS A 325 9.37 11.67 -18.76
N ALA A 326 9.28 11.91 -17.45
CA ALA A 326 8.23 11.30 -16.63
C ALA A 326 6.84 11.75 -17.12
N ALA A 327 5.99 10.78 -17.44
CA ALA A 327 4.57 10.97 -17.71
C ALA A 327 3.77 10.95 -16.41
N SER A 328 4.18 10.14 -15.42
CA SER A 328 3.65 10.17 -14.05
C SER A 328 4.72 9.81 -13.02
N ILE A 329 4.56 10.30 -11.79
CA ILE A 329 5.44 10.02 -10.65
C ILE A 329 4.56 9.75 -9.44
N THR A 330 4.79 8.62 -8.76
CA THR A 330 4.22 8.30 -7.45
C THR A 330 5.36 8.15 -6.46
N LEU A 331 5.31 8.90 -5.38
CA LEU A 331 6.30 8.94 -4.32
C LEU A 331 5.80 8.12 -3.11
N GLY A 332 6.72 7.44 -2.43
CA GLY A 332 6.43 6.66 -1.23
C GLY A 332 6.17 7.55 -0.01
N ALA A 333 5.48 7.04 1.01
CA ALA A 333 5.17 7.81 2.23
C ALA A 333 6.41 8.23 3.03
N ASP A 334 7.53 7.52 2.87
CA ASP A 334 8.73 7.64 3.72
C ASP A 334 9.74 8.70 3.25
N LEU A 335 9.36 9.62 2.35
CA LEU A 335 10.25 10.69 1.85
C LEU A 335 10.17 11.98 2.69
N SER A 336 9.86 11.87 3.98
CA SER A 336 9.63 13.02 4.87
C SER A 336 10.87 13.85 5.19
N SER A 337 12.07 13.43 4.75
CA SER A 337 13.30 14.21 4.88
C SER A 337 13.72 14.94 3.60
N VAL A 338 13.03 14.69 2.48
CA VAL A 338 13.42 15.26 1.19
C VAL A 338 13.03 16.73 1.13
N THR A 339 14.02 17.59 0.99
CA THR A 339 13.81 19.03 0.84
C THR A 339 14.06 19.51 -0.58
N THR A 340 14.60 18.67 -1.47
CA THR A 340 14.90 19.04 -2.85
C THR A 340 14.32 18.01 -3.83
N PHE A 341 13.41 18.46 -4.67
CA PHE A 341 12.83 17.69 -5.76
C PHE A 341 13.10 18.39 -7.09
N ASN A 342 13.88 17.75 -7.96
CA ASN A 342 14.25 18.31 -9.27
C ASN A 342 13.82 17.35 -10.38
N PHE A 343 12.70 17.66 -11.03
CA PHE A 343 12.17 16.89 -12.13
C PHE A 343 12.36 17.71 -13.41
N TYR A 344 13.35 17.38 -14.24
CA TYR A 344 13.61 18.09 -15.49
C TYR A 344 13.29 17.26 -16.74
N GLY A 345 12.89 17.96 -17.80
CA GLY A 345 12.60 17.35 -19.09
C GLY A 345 11.41 16.40 -19.09
N ASN A 346 10.41 16.58 -18.21
CA ASN A 346 9.28 15.66 -18.04
C ASN A 346 8.12 15.93 -19.01
N ASN A 347 7.20 14.96 -19.09
CA ASN A 347 5.97 15.00 -19.88
C ASN A 347 4.74 14.88 -18.97
N LEU A 348 4.80 15.45 -17.76
CA LEU A 348 3.69 15.39 -16.81
C LEU A 348 2.47 16.12 -17.38
N SER A 349 1.27 15.65 -17.04
CA SER A 349 0.03 16.42 -17.25
C SER A 349 -0.20 17.38 -16.08
N VAL A 350 -1.11 18.36 -16.23
CA VAL A 350 -1.52 19.23 -15.11
C VAL A 350 -2.05 18.41 -13.93
N SER A 351 -2.83 17.35 -14.21
CA SER A 351 -3.31 16.43 -13.17
C SER A 351 -2.15 15.77 -12.43
N ASN A 352 -1.17 15.24 -13.15
CA ASN A 352 -0.04 14.53 -12.54
C ASN A 352 0.89 15.47 -11.75
N VAL A 353 0.99 16.74 -12.17
CA VAL A 353 1.67 17.79 -11.37
C VAL A 353 0.91 18.05 -10.06
N ASN A 354 -0.42 18.18 -10.13
CA ASN A 354 -1.26 18.38 -8.94
C ASN A 354 -1.18 17.18 -7.98
N ASP A 355 -1.19 15.95 -8.49
CA ASP A 355 -1.04 14.74 -7.68
C ASP A 355 0.33 14.68 -7.01
N LEU A 356 1.40 15.06 -7.72
CA LEU A 356 2.75 15.15 -7.18
C LEU A 356 2.85 16.22 -6.08
N LEU A 357 2.24 17.40 -6.29
CA LEU A 357 2.17 18.45 -5.28
C LEU A 357 1.44 17.99 -4.02
N SER A 358 0.34 17.25 -4.15
CA SER A 358 -0.39 16.68 -3.01
C SER A 358 0.44 15.68 -2.22
N GLN A 359 1.18 14.80 -2.90
CA GLN A 359 2.08 13.83 -2.27
C GLN A 359 3.21 14.53 -1.50
N ILE A 360 3.88 15.51 -2.12
CA ILE A 360 4.94 16.29 -1.45
C ILE A 360 4.36 17.09 -0.28
N ASN A 361 3.17 17.64 -0.43
CA ASN A 361 2.51 18.37 0.63
C ASN A 361 2.23 17.50 1.87
N ALA A 362 1.86 16.23 1.67
CA ALA A 362 1.57 15.28 2.74
C ALA A 362 2.78 14.98 3.65
N TYR A 363 4.01 15.19 3.18
CA TYR A 363 5.22 14.96 3.98
C TYR A 363 5.44 15.93 5.14
N GLY A 364 4.70 17.04 5.20
CA GLY A 364 4.82 17.95 6.36
C GLY A 364 6.09 18.84 6.36
N THR A 365 7.04 18.63 5.44
CA THR A 365 8.31 19.37 5.32
C THR A 365 8.15 20.87 4.99
N SER A 366 9.13 21.68 5.40
CA SER A 366 9.18 23.14 5.17
C SER A 366 10.50 23.58 4.54
N GLY A 367 10.51 24.73 3.85
CA GLY A 367 11.73 25.35 3.33
C GLY A 367 12.42 24.60 2.19
N GLY A 368 11.69 23.77 1.44
CA GLY A 368 12.24 22.97 0.35
C GLY A 368 12.26 23.67 -1.01
N MET A 369 12.82 23.00 -2.00
CA MET A 369 12.84 23.40 -3.40
C MET A 369 12.19 22.30 -4.25
N LEU A 370 11.21 22.68 -5.06
CA LEU A 370 10.56 21.81 -6.04
C LEU A 370 10.65 22.46 -7.41
N ASN A 371 11.43 21.85 -8.31
CA ASN A 371 11.53 22.26 -9.70
C ASN A 371 10.92 21.19 -10.59
N ILE A 372 9.94 21.58 -11.39
CA ILE A 372 9.31 20.72 -12.40
C ILE A 372 9.44 21.45 -13.74
N SER A 373 10.10 20.85 -14.74
CA SER A 373 10.14 21.44 -16.09
C SER A 373 10.05 20.41 -17.22
N GLY A 374 9.51 20.84 -18.37
CA GLY A 374 9.61 20.12 -19.66
C GLY A 374 8.31 19.85 -20.44
N GLY A 375 8.50 19.31 -21.66
CA GLY A 375 7.60 18.48 -22.50
C GLY A 375 6.28 19.07 -22.99
N THR A 376 5.46 19.57 -22.08
CA THR A 376 4.10 20.07 -22.33
C THR A 376 3.77 21.33 -21.52
N MET A 377 4.71 21.82 -20.70
CA MET A 377 4.59 23.01 -19.83
C MET A 377 3.26 23.07 -19.06
N PRO A 378 2.86 22.00 -18.32
CA PRO A 378 1.68 22.05 -17.49
C PRO A 378 1.93 23.01 -16.32
N VAL A 379 1.50 24.25 -16.45
CA VAL A 379 1.44 25.17 -15.30
C VAL A 379 0.38 24.61 -14.35
N PRO A 380 0.71 24.28 -13.09
CA PRO A 380 -0.28 23.84 -12.12
C PRO A 380 -1.31 24.95 -11.91
N ASP A 381 -2.51 24.57 -11.49
CA ASP A 381 -3.52 25.57 -11.10
C ASP A 381 -2.93 26.43 -9.95
N PRO A 382 -2.81 27.77 -10.13
CA PRO A 382 -2.28 28.63 -9.07
C PRO A 382 -3.14 28.62 -7.81
N ALA A 383 -4.42 28.22 -7.91
CA ALA A 383 -5.34 28.04 -6.79
C ALA A 383 -5.28 26.63 -6.16
N PHE A 384 -4.40 25.75 -6.64
CA PHE A 384 -4.33 24.37 -6.13
C PHE A 384 -3.93 24.36 -4.64
N PRO A 385 -4.73 23.75 -3.75
CA PRO A 385 -4.51 23.85 -2.30
C PRO A 385 -3.12 23.38 -1.83
N ALA A 386 -2.60 22.29 -2.41
CA ALA A 386 -1.29 21.77 -2.04
C ALA A 386 -0.14 22.73 -2.42
N LEU A 387 -0.26 23.43 -3.56
CA LEU A 387 0.72 24.43 -3.98
C LEU A 387 0.76 25.61 -3.01
N ILE A 388 -0.42 26.10 -2.59
CA ILE A 388 -0.55 27.18 -1.62
C ILE A 388 0.05 26.76 -0.27
N ALA A 389 -0.27 25.55 0.20
CA ALA A 389 0.21 25.00 1.45
C ALA A 389 1.73 24.71 1.46
N LEU A 390 2.32 24.35 0.32
CA LEU A 390 3.77 24.24 0.19
C LEU A 390 4.44 25.62 0.28
N ARG A 391 3.95 26.60 -0.49
CA ARG A 391 4.48 27.96 -0.48
C ARG A 391 4.36 28.64 0.89
N SER A 392 3.26 28.43 1.61
CA SER A 392 3.08 28.96 2.96
C SER A 392 4.07 28.36 3.97
N ARG A 393 4.54 27.13 3.73
CA ARG A 393 5.63 26.47 4.46
C ARG A 393 7.03 26.82 3.94
N GLY A 394 7.15 27.83 3.08
CA GLY A 394 8.42 28.33 2.58
C GLY A 394 9.03 27.52 1.44
N TRP A 395 8.26 26.66 0.77
CA TRP A 395 8.75 25.96 -0.42
C TRP A 395 8.91 26.89 -1.61
N MET A 396 10.04 26.78 -2.30
CA MET A 396 10.27 27.35 -3.62
C MET A 396 9.78 26.37 -4.69
N VAL A 397 8.58 26.60 -5.22
CA VAL A 397 7.99 25.78 -6.28
C VAL A 397 8.09 26.49 -7.63
N THR A 398 8.90 25.93 -8.53
CA THR A 398 9.08 26.38 -9.91
C THR A 398 8.51 25.33 -10.86
N THR A 399 7.59 25.74 -11.72
CA THR A 399 6.98 24.90 -12.75
C THR A 399 7.08 25.61 -14.10
N ASN A 400 7.83 25.04 -15.04
CA ASN A 400 8.09 25.65 -16.35
C ASN A 400 7.76 24.74 -17.52
#